data_AF-A0A514WZ95-F1
#
_entry.id   AF-A0A514WZ95-F1
#
_cell.length_a   1.000
_cell.length_b   1.000
_cell.length_c   1.000
_cell.angle_alpha   90.00
_cell.angle_beta   90.00
_cell.angle_gamma   90.00
#
_symmetry.space_group_name_H-M   'P 1'
#
loop_
_entity.id
_entity.type
_entity.pdbx_description
1 polymer ?
#
loop_
_entity_poly.entity_id
_entity_poly.type
_entity_poly.pdbx_seq_one_letter_code
_entity_poly.pdbx_strand_id
1 'polypeptide(L)'
;MGLPDIEASSTAYPAELRSQNNLVAEPPQAWHNVLKVGPRNLEWLNLLNADRKPEDKIQLSTPGSSKGIPMEDPFRYNDPLLNERWVQIEKDMPAALKDVLLGTASLPKQLPVDLETYRLWARKVDVLYSHSLRWNGMRKNIPYFRTQKIFDFRGLRFLSNIGDDKLKAELSVFSTLPADRQKQLKGWVWDVCFNSAKYETPCDSAVNRALRDNSLFDVFKRYQTDAAKNYEKFFEVTVPRKDVKAVGGNLEMPFKPSQIEAINQFVKKNVEDEWKWPTGKLNLNFDSSALANIRFVPGTVAYVDEVGGNQITMDSQISLDAWDSQWTIRHEYGHVLGFPDCYIEFWDDTEQAFVSYQFDLDNLMCSRAGKFNERNKSELLKAYPL
;
A
#
# COMPACT_ATOMS: atom_id res chain seq x y z
N MET A 1 8.41 18.64 -3.02
CA MET A 1 7.50 17.52 -3.37
C MET A 1 7.61 16.46 -2.29
N GLY A 2 6.49 16.06 -1.68
CA GLY A 2 6.46 14.90 -0.77
C GLY A 2 6.47 13.62 -1.59
N LEU A 3 7.30 12.65 -1.22
CA LEU A 3 7.28 11.31 -1.79
C LEU A 3 6.08 10.56 -1.18
N PRO A 4 5.31 9.81 -1.98
CA PRO A 4 4.22 9.01 -1.45
C PRO A 4 4.75 7.75 -0.75
N ASP A 5 4.12 7.36 0.34
CA ASP A 5 4.45 6.14 1.08
C ASP A 5 3.73 4.94 0.45
N ILE A 6 4.45 3.86 0.13
CA ILE A 6 3.89 2.65 -0.52
C ILE A 6 3.50 1.61 0.54
N GLU A 7 2.40 0.89 0.34
CA GLU A 7 1.77 -0.05 1.29
C GLU A 7 2.17 -1.49 0.97
N ALA A 8 2.58 -2.31 1.95
CA ALA A 8 3.07 -3.69 1.72
C ALA A 8 1.93 -4.71 1.75
N SER A 9 1.82 -5.56 0.72
CA SER A 9 0.65 -6.43 0.59
C SER A 9 0.70 -7.56 1.60
N SER A 10 -0.36 -7.70 2.39
CA SER A 10 -0.48 -8.70 3.45
C SER A 10 -0.48 -10.13 2.90
N THR A 11 -0.88 -10.31 1.64
CA THR A 11 -1.03 -11.61 0.98
C THR A 11 0.25 -12.21 0.41
N ALA A 12 1.26 -11.41 0.07
CA ALA A 12 2.48 -11.89 -0.60
C ALA A 12 3.70 -12.03 0.34
N TYR A 13 3.61 -11.52 1.58
CA TYR A 13 4.76 -11.32 2.45
C TYR A 13 5.11 -12.47 3.41
N PRO A 14 4.15 -13.17 4.07
CA PRO A 14 4.49 -14.00 5.24
C PRO A 14 5.19 -15.34 4.96
N ALA A 15 4.88 -16.00 3.83
CA ALA A 15 5.41 -17.36 3.54
C ALA A 15 6.83 -17.33 2.95
N GLU A 16 7.17 -16.33 2.13
CA GLU A 16 8.44 -16.27 1.41
C GLU A 16 9.57 -15.62 2.22
N LEU A 17 9.30 -14.64 3.08
CA LEU A 17 10.35 -14.03 3.91
C LEU A 17 10.88 -14.95 5.00
N ARG A 18 10.04 -15.82 5.57
CA ARG A 18 10.47 -16.77 6.61
C ARG A 18 11.47 -17.82 6.09
N SER A 19 11.49 -18.10 4.79
CA SER A 19 12.36 -19.12 4.20
C SER A 19 13.68 -18.57 3.65
N GLN A 20 13.89 -17.25 3.61
CA GLN A 20 14.95 -16.65 2.78
C GLN A 20 16.04 -15.84 3.51
N ASN A 21 16.15 -15.96 4.83
CA ASN A 21 17.16 -15.25 5.64
C ASN A 21 18.63 -15.58 5.34
N ASN A 22 18.95 -16.53 4.44
CA ASN A 22 20.32 -17.02 4.28
C ASN A 22 20.96 -16.85 2.89
N LEU A 23 20.29 -16.24 1.90
CA LEU A 23 20.85 -16.12 0.55
C LEU A 23 20.49 -14.78 -0.10
N VAL A 24 21.31 -13.76 0.08
CA VAL A 24 21.33 -12.59 -0.83
C VAL A 24 22.77 -12.16 -1.05
N ALA A 25 23.17 -12.04 -2.33
CA ALA A 25 24.33 -11.24 -2.70
C ALA A 25 24.12 -9.80 -2.22
N GLU A 26 25.19 -9.16 -1.76
CA GLU A 26 25.13 -7.75 -1.33
C GLU A 26 24.48 -6.91 -2.45
N PRO A 27 23.43 -6.13 -2.14
CA PRO A 27 22.85 -5.23 -3.12
C PRO A 27 23.86 -4.15 -3.58
N PRO A 28 23.59 -3.38 -4.65
CA PRO A 28 24.48 -2.31 -5.10
C PRO A 28 24.68 -1.21 -4.02
N GLN A 29 25.92 -0.73 -3.87
CA GLN A 29 26.43 -0.07 -2.66
C GLN A 29 25.69 1.20 -2.17
N ALA A 30 25.07 1.99 -3.04
CA ALA A 30 24.78 3.38 -2.72
C ALA A 30 23.45 3.61 -1.94
N TRP A 31 22.35 2.95 -2.31
CA TRP A 31 21.10 3.05 -1.52
C TRP A 31 21.14 2.19 -0.23
N HIS A 32 22.16 1.35 -0.02
CA HIS A 32 22.41 0.68 1.26
C HIS A 32 22.59 1.64 2.42
N ASN A 33 23.13 2.82 2.13
CA ASN A 33 23.27 3.84 3.15
C ASN A 33 21.90 4.20 3.72
N VAL A 34 20.84 4.18 2.90
CA VAL A 34 19.46 4.38 3.36
C VAL A 34 19.04 3.30 4.37
N LEU A 35 19.38 2.03 4.13
CA LEU A 35 19.07 0.93 5.05
C LEU A 35 19.79 1.07 6.40
N LYS A 36 20.89 1.83 6.47
CA LYS A 36 21.59 2.16 7.73
C LYS A 36 21.06 3.44 8.37
N VAL A 37 20.76 4.44 7.55
CA VAL A 37 20.36 5.79 7.96
C VAL A 37 18.90 5.82 8.43
N GLY A 38 18.01 5.03 7.82
CA GLY A 38 16.60 4.91 8.21
C GLY A 38 16.41 4.51 9.67
N PRO A 39 16.93 3.35 10.12
CA PRO A 39 16.83 2.92 11.52
C PRO A 39 17.41 3.96 12.49
N ARG A 40 18.54 4.59 12.14
CA ARG A 40 19.18 5.61 12.95
C ARG A 40 18.33 6.88 13.06
N ASN A 41 17.62 7.27 11.99
CA ASN A 41 16.67 8.38 12.01
C ASN A 41 15.49 8.09 12.96
N LEU A 42 14.95 6.86 12.93
CA LEU A 42 13.88 6.43 13.85
C LEU A 42 14.35 6.37 15.30
N GLU A 43 15.56 5.85 15.54
CA GLU A 43 16.19 5.87 16.86
C GLU A 43 16.37 7.29 17.39
N TRP A 44 16.78 8.22 16.53
CA TRP A 44 16.94 9.62 16.90
C TRP A 44 15.60 10.29 17.22
N LEU A 45 14.57 10.04 16.42
CA LEU A 45 13.22 10.51 16.70
C LEU A 45 12.72 10.00 18.06
N ASN A 46 12.95 8.72 18.36
CA ASN A 46 12.58 8.12 19.64
C ASN A 46 13.34 8.78 20.80
N LEU A 47 14.65 9.03 20.66
CA LEU A 47 15.46 9.75 21.65
C LEU A 47 14.93 11.17 21.90
N LEU A 48 14.61 11.91 20.84
CA LEU A 48 14.09 13.29 20.94
C LEU A 48 12.71 13.36 21.59
N ASN A 49 11.94 12.27 21.51
CA ASN A 49 10.59 12.15 22.05
C ASN A 49 10.52 11.51 23.45
N ALA A 50 11.61 10.92 23.95
CA ALA A 50 11.61 10.15 25.19
C ALA A 50 11.14 10.96 26.41
N ASP A 51 11.54 12.25 26.47
CA ASP A 51 11.24 13.15 27.59
C ASP A 51 10.12 14.16 27.26
N ARG A 52 9.44 14.03 26.10
CA ARG A 52 8.38 14.95 25.66
C ARG A 52 7.01 14.49 26.10
N LYS A 53 6.14 15.44 26.43
CA LYS A 53 4.72 15.16 26.63
C LYS A 53 4.07 14.71 25.31
N PRO A 54 3.00 13.90 25.34
CA PRO A 54 2.33 13.41 24.13
C PRO A 54 2.03 14.49 23.09
N GLU A 55 1.55 15.66 23.54
CA GLU A 55 1.21 16.82 22.71
C GLU A 55 2.43 17.51 22.08
N ASP A 56 3.62 17.35 22.65
CA ASP A 56 4.86 18.00 22.23
C ASP A 56 5.77 17.08 21.40
N LYS A 57 5.40 15.80 21.26
CA LYS A 57 6.18 14.81 20.51
C LYS A 57 6.34 15.25 19.06
N ILE A 58 7.55 15.09 18.54
CA ILE A 58 7.84 15.26 17.12
C ILE A 58 7.20 14.09 16.38
N GLN A 59 6.38 14.42 15.38
CA GLN A 59 5.75 13.46 14.49
C GLN A 59 6.31 13.67 13.08
N LEU A 60 6.58 12.58 12.35
CA LEU A 60 6.92 12.62 10.92
C LEU A 60 5.66 12.57 10.04
N SER A 61 4.56 12.13 10.61
CA SER A 61 3.25 11.98 9.99
C SER A 61 2.17 12.65 10.84
N THR A 62 1.28 13.41 10.21
CA THR A 62 0.06 13.94 10.85
C THR A 62 -1.19 13.49 10.08
N PRO A 63 -2.39 13.51 10.71
CA PRO A 63 -3.64 13.27 9.98
C PRO A 63 -3.73 14.14 8.72
N GLY A 64 -4.00 13.51 7.57
CA GLY A 64 -4.11 14.19 6.26
C GLY A 64 -2.79 14.59 5.60
N SER A 65 -1.63 14.29 6.20
CA SER A 65 -0.32 14.59 5.58
C SER A 65 0.15 13.53 4.58
N SER A 66 -0.47 12.34 4.60
CA SER A 66 -0.19 11.25 3.68
C SER A 66 -0.83 11.54 2.33
N LYS A 67 -0.09 11.29 1.25
CA LYS A 67 -0.58 11.41 -0.11
C LYS A 67 -0.85 10.03 -0.68
N GLY A 68 -2.03 9.86 -1.28
CA GLY A 68 -2.31 8.67 -2.06
C GLY A 68 -1.45 8.58 -3.32
N ILE A 69 -1.37 7.39 -3.90
CA ILE A 69 -0.70 7.08 -5.16
C ILE A 69 -1.80 6.76 -6.18
N PRO A 70 -2.32 7.76 -6.91
CA PRO A 70 -3.41 7.53 -7.86
C PRO A 70 -2.96 6.64 -9.02
N MET A 71 -3.92 5.91 -9.57
CA MET A 71 -3.73 5.06 -10.76
C MET A 71 -3.16 5.84 -11.97
N GLU A 72 -3.47 7.14 -12.08
CA GLU A 72 -2.98 8.02 -13.14
C GLU A 72 -1.53 8.50 -12.95
N ASP A 73 -1.00 8.46 -11.73
CA ASP A 73 0.38 8.83 -11.40
C ASP A 73 1.01 7.75 -10.50
N PRO A 74 1.25 6.55 -11.05
CA PRO A 74 1.71 5.43 -10.25
C PRO A 74 3.14 5.65 -9.80
N PHE A 75 3.42 5.19 -8.58
CA PHE A 75 4.74 5.26 -8.01
C PHE A 75 5.65 4.20 -8.64
N ARG A 76 6.88 4.59 -8.94
CA ARG A 76 7.88 3.75 -9.59
C ARG A 76 9.14 3.63 -8.76
N TYR A 77 9.68 2.43 -8.66
CA TYR A 77 10.95 2.21 -7.97
C TYR A 77 11.70 0.98 -8.46
N ASN A 78 13.02 1.12 -8.47
CA ASN A 78 14.03 0.12 -8.77
C ASN A 78 15.37 0.60 -8.18
N ASP A 79 16.43 -0.18 -8.35
CA ASP A 79 17.78 0.19 -7.91
C ASP A 79 18.21 1.60 -8.39
N PRO A 80 18.18 1.94 -9.69
CA PRO A 80 18.54 3.27 -10.18
C PRO A 80 17.73 4.42 -9.55
N LEU A 81 16.40 4.29 -9.50
CA LEU A 81 15.51 5.35 -9.00
C LEU A 81 15.68 5.58 -7.50
N LEU A 82 15.87 4.50 -6.71
CA LEU A 82 16.13 4.62 -5.28
C LEU A 82 17.50 5.26 -5.02
N ASN A 83 18.52 4.89 -5.79
CA ASN A 83 19.83 5.51 -5.71
C ASN A 83 19.79 7.00 -6.07
N GLU A 84 19.13 7.37 -7.17
CA GLU A 84 18.98 8.77 -7.58
C GLU A 84 18.32 9.60 -6.46
N ARG A 85 17.24 9.08 -5.86
CA ARG A 85 16.57 9.71 -4.73
C ARG A 85 17.49 9.84 -3.52
N TRP A 86 18.27 8.81 -3.21
CA TRP A 86 19.25 8.88 -2.11
C TRP A 86 20.29 9.96 -2.37
N VAL A 87 20.94 9.95 -3.54
CA VAL A 87 21.95 10.95 -3.92
C VAL A 87 21.38 12.37 -3.83
N GLN A 88 20.14 12.57 -4.26
CA GLN A 88 19.49 13.87 -4.16
C GLN A 88 19.20 14.26 -2.70
N ILE A 89 18.70 13.34 -1.87
CA ILE A 89 18.48 13.58 -0.44
C ILE A 89 19.80 13.90 0.25
N GLU A 90 20.82 13.08 0.03
CA GLU A 90 22.14 13.25 0.61
C GLU A 90 22.75 14.58 0.16
N LYS A 91 22.64 14.97 -1.10
CA LYS A 91 23.18 16.25 -1.60
C LYS A 91 22.54 17.45 -0.88
N ASP A 92 21.21 17.47 -0.81
CA ASP A 92 20.45 18.64 -0.37
C ASP A 92 20.26 18.72 1.15
N MET A 93 20.47 17.63 1.88
CA MET A 93 20.33 17.61 3.34
C MET A 93 21.30 18.60 4.01
N PRO A 94 20.90 19.33 5.06
CA PRO A 94 21.81 20.16 5.84
C PRO A 94 23.00 19.35 6.38
N ALA A 95 24.21 19.91 6.29
CA ALA A 95 25.44 19.23 6.75
C ALA A 95 25.32 18.72 8.19
N ALA A 96 24.74 19.53 9.09
CA ALA A 96 24.55 19.13 10.48
C ALA A 96 23.61 17.93 10.67
N LEU A 97 22.62 17.74 9.79
CA LEU A 97 21.78 16.54 9.79
C LEU A 97 22.51 15.34 9.19
N LYS A 98 23.29 15.56 8.11
CA LYS A 98 24.15 14.51 7.53
C LYS A 98 25.13 13.97 8.56
N ASP A 99 25.80 14.84 9.32
CA ASP A 99 26.77 14.44 10.34
C ASP A 99 26.14 13.55 11.42
N VAL A 100 24.90 13.86 11.82
CA VAL A 100 24.16 13.01 12.77
C VAL A 100 23.75 11.69 12.14
N LEU A 101 23.13 11.71 10.96
CA LEU A 101 22.50 10.55 10.34
C LEU A 101 23.48 9.59 9.67
N LEU A 102 24.57 10.10 9.09
CA LEU A 102 25.62 9.30 8.43
C LEU A 102 26.82 9.01 9.34
N GLY A 103 26.97 9.76 10.43
CA GLY A 103 28.04 9.56 11.40
C GLY A 103 27.83 8.37 12.33
N THR A 104 28.90 8.01 13.05
CA THR A 104 28.90 6.94 14.06
C THR A 104 28.81 7.46 15.50
N ALA A 105 28.79 8.77 15.70
CA ALA A 105 28.69 9.40 17.01
C ALA A 105 27.37 9.08 17.72
N SER A 106 27.31 9.27 19.04
CA SER A 106 26.06 9.17 19.80
C SER A 106 25.03 10.16 19.28
N LEU A 107 23.75 9.75 19.21
CA LEU A 107 22.66 10.61 18.77
C LEU A 107 22.47 11.78 19.76
N PRO A 108 22.41 13.04 19.28
CA PRO A 108 22.25 14.19 20.16
C PRO A 108 20.81 14.28 20.68
N LYS A 109 20.65 14.72 21.94
CA LYS A 109 19.33 14.98 22.54
C LYS A 109 18.68 16.30 22.07
N GLN A 110 19.42 17.13 21.34
CA GLN A 110 18.96 18.41 20.80
C GLN A 110 19.11 18.41 19.28
N LEU A 111 18.19 19.08 18.59
CA LEU A 111 18.26 19.23 17.14
C LEU A 111 19.34 20.25 16.77
N PRO A 112 20.25 19.95 15.82
CA PRO A 112 21.24 20.89 15.34
C PRO A 112 20.67 21.89 14.31
N VAL A 113 19.39 21.76 13.98
CA VAL A 113 18.62 22.60 13.07
C VAL A 113 17.24 22.87 13.68
N ASP A 114 16.44 23.76 13.10
CA ASP A 114 15.07 23.96 13.53
C ASP A 114 14.19 22.71 13.31
N LEU A 115 13.07 22.64 14.04
CA LEU A 115 12.18 21.48 14.03
C LEU A 115 11.59 21.17 12.65
N GLU A 116 11.26 22.19 11.86
CA GLU A 116 10.62 22.01 10.55
C GLU A 116 11.63 21.50 9.53
N THR A 117 12.87 22.01 9.58
CA THR A 117 13.99 21.47 8.80
C THR A 117 14.23 20.00 9.17
N TYR A 118 14.29 19.65 10.47
CA TYR A 118 14.43 18.25 10.89
C TYR A 118 13.29 17.38 10.35
N ARG A 119 12.03 17.76 10.56
CA ARG A 119 10.85 17.00 10.12
C ARG A 119 10.87 16.73 8.62
N LEU A 120 11.18 17.73 7.81
CA LEU A 120 11.25 17.59 6.35
C LEU A 120 12.27 16.52 5.93
N TRP A 121 13.48 16.57 6.48
CA TRP A 121 14.55 15.65 6.11
C TRP A 121 14.38 14.27 6.71
N ALA A 122 13.94 14.19 7.98
CA ALA A 122 13.62 12.93 8.64
C ALA A 122 12.51 12.18 7.88
N ARG A 123 11.47 12.89 7.41
CA ARG A 123 10.42 12.28 6.58
C ARG A 123 10.95 11.80 5.23
N LYS A 124 11.77 12.59 4.53
CA LYS A 124 12.37 12.16 3.24
C LYS A 124 13.21 10.89 3.39
N VAL A 125 14.01 10.81 4.45
CA VAL A 125 14.80 9.63 4.80
C VAL A 125 13.91 8.43 5.10
N ASP A 126 12.88 8.62 5.92
CA ASP A 126 11.96 7.56 6.33
C ASP A 126 11.17 6.97 5.15
N VAL A 127 10.65 7.81 4.26
CA VAL A 127 9.96 7.36 3.03
C VAL A 127 10.90 6.54 2.16
N LEU A 128 12.12 7.04 1.90
CA LEU A 128 13.08 6.32 1.07
C LEU A 128 13.57 5.01 1.73
N TYR A 129 13.69 4.99 3.05
CA TYR A 129 14.00 3.78 3.83
C TYR A 129 12.91 2.73 3.66
N SER A 130 11.65 3.11 3.81
CA SER A 130 10.49 2.23 3.60
C SER A 130 10.47 1.65 2.18
N HIS A 131 10.71 2.49 1.16
CA HIS A 131 10.79 2.01 -0.24
C HIS A 131 12.00 1.09 -0.49
N SER A 132 13.12 1.35 0.18
CA SER A 132 14.34 0.54 0.07
C SER A 132 14.16 -0.84 0.71
N LEU A 133 13.52 -0.92 1.87
CA LEU A 133 13.15 -2.19 2.50
C LEU A 133 12.24 -3.01 1.60
N ARG A 134 11.21 -2.35 1.04
CA ARG A 134 10.27 -2.97 0.12
C ARG A 134 10.96 -3.54 -1.12
N TRP A 135 11.75 -2.72 -1.81
CA TRP A 135 12.55 -3.15 -2.96
C TRP A 135 13.44 -4.35 -2.62
N ASN A 136 14.15 -4.28 -1.49
CA ASN A 136 15.04 -5.34 -1.06
C ASN A 136 14.31 -6.67 -0.83
N GLY A 137 13.11 -6.62 -0.25
CA GLY A 137 12.24 -7.79 -0.05
C GLY A 137 11.69 -8.36 -1.36
N MET A 138 11.31 -7.49 -2.30
CA MET A 138 10.60 -7.91 -3.51
C MET A 138 11.48 -8.30 -4.68
N ARG A 139 12.69 -7.75 -4.81
CA ARG A 139 13.54 -7.92 -6.01
C ARG A 139 13.88 -9.38 -6.34
N LYS A 140 13.84 -10.28 -5.35
CA LYS A 140 14.02 -11.72 -5.56
C LYS A 140 12.81 -12.39 -6.22
N ASN A 141 11.62 -11.80 -6.05
CA ASN A 141 10.34 -12.30 -6.50
C ASN A 141 9.84 -11.56 -7.75
N ILE A 142 10.71 -10.90 -8.50
CA ILE A 142 10.35 -10.24 -9.78
C ILE A 142 9.51 -11.16 -10.71
N PRO A 143 9.83 -12.46 -10.88
CA PRO A 143 8.98 -13.35 -11.67
C PRO A 143 7.52 -13.43 -11.20
N TYR A 144 7.28 -13.48 -9.89
CA TYR A 144 5.93 -13.42 -9.33
C TYR A 144 5.27 -12.08 -9.65
N PHE A 145 5.97 -10.96 -9.41
CA PHE A 145 5.42 -9.64 -9.65
C PHE A 145 5.20 -9.30 -11.14
N ARG A 146 5.87 -9.96 -12.07
CA ARG A 146 5.51 -9.90 -13.49
C ARG A 146 4.09 -10.44 -13.72
N THR A 147 3.74 -11.55 -13.07
CA THR A 147 2.40 -12.12 -13.21
C THR A 147 1.31 -11.22 -12.64
N GLN A 148 1.64 -10.36 -11.66
CA GLN A 148 0.70 -9.41 -11.08
C GLN A 148 0.29 -8.28 -12.04
N LYS A 149 0.99 -8.10 -13.16
CA LYS A 149 0.61 -7.15 -14.22
C LYS A 149 -0.78 -7.44 -14.80
N ILE A 150 -1.31 -8.66 -14.67
CA ILE A 150 -2.70 -8.97 -15.03
C ILE A 150 -3.72 -8.10 -14.27
N PHE A 151 -3.33 -7.50 -13.15
CA PHE A 151 -4.17 -6.62 -12.35
C PHE A 151 -3.94 -5.13 -12.63
N ASP A 152 -3.16 -4.78 -13.67
CA ASP A 152 -3.04 -3.39 -14.12
C ASP A 152 -4.34 -2.93 -14.80
N PHE A 153 -5.23 -2.33 -14.02
CA PHE A 153 -6.53 -1.82 -14.48
C PHE A 153 -6.49 -0.38 -15.02
N ARG A 154 -5.32 0.21 -15.26
CA ARG A 154 -5.20 1.57 -15.84
C ARG A 154 -5.95 1.68 -17.16
N GLY A 155 -5.84 0.68 -18.03
CA GLY A 155 -6.56 0.63 -19.30
C GLY A 155 -8.07 0.60 -19.13
N LEU A 156 -8.57 -0.23 -18.21
CA LEU A 156 -10.00 -0.31 -17.90
C LEU A 156 -10.56 1.03 -17.43
N ARG A 157 -9.90 1.67 -16.45
CA ARG A 157 -10.33 2.98 -15.90
C ARG A 157 -10.28 4.06 -16.97
N PHE A 158 -9.18 4.13 -17.73
CA PHE A 158 -8.99 5.12 -18.78
C PHE A 158 -10.10 5.03 -19.85
N LEU A 159 -10.34 3.84 -20.39
CA LEU A 159 -11.32 3.63 -21.46
C LEU A 159 -12.76 3.82 -20.95
N SER A 160 -13.07 3.37 -19.74
CA SER A 160 -14.40 3.54 -19.13
C SER A 160 -14.74 5.02 -18.90
N ASN A 161 -13.75 5.84 -18.53
CA ASN A 161 -13.93 7.28 -18.32
C ASN A 161 -14.18 8.08 -19.61
N ILE A 162 -13.82 7.54 -20.78
CA ILE A 162 -14.16 8.17 -22.08
C ILE A 162 -15.68 8.08 -22.34
N GLY A 163 -16.29 6.98 -21.92
CA GLY A 163 -17.70 6.65 -22.20
C GLY A 163 -17.88 5.94 -23.55
N ASP A 164 -18.82 4.99 -23.59
CA ASP A 164 -19.00 4.05 -24.72
C ASP A 164 -19.16 4.75 -26.08
N ASP A 165 -20.01 5.77 -26.19
CA ASP A 165 -20.28 6.44 -27.47
C ASP A 165 -19.04 7.16 -28.02
N LYS A 166 -18.34 7.90 -27.15
CA LYS A 166 -17.11 8.61 -27.52
C LYS A 166 -16.00 7.63 -27.86
N LEU A 167 -15.85 6.57 -27.07
CA LEU A 167 -14.83 5.55 -27.30
C LEU A 167 -15.09 4.81 -28.62
N LYS A 168 -16.34 4.44 -28.91
CA LYS A 168 -16.73 3.82 -30.17
C LYS A 168 -16.42 4.72 -31.36
N ALA A 169 -16.78 6.00 -31.28
CA ALA A 169 -16.49 6.98 -32.32
C ALA A 169 -14.97 7.10 -32.55
N GLU A 170 -14.19 7.23 -31.48
CA GLU A 170 -12.73 7.37 -31.56
C GLU A 170 -12.05 6.12 -32.14
N LEU A 171 -12.47 4.92 -31.70
CA LEU A 171 -11.94 3.66 -32.22
C LEU A 171 -12.38 3.37 -33.67
N SER A 172 -13.51 3.91 -34.13
CA SER A 172 -13.98 3.74 -35.52
C SER A 172 -13.08 4.41 -36.57
N VAL A 173 -12.30 5.41 -36.15
CA VAL A 173 -11.34 6.17 -36.96
C VAL A 173 -9.90 5.93 -36.51
N PHE A 174 -9.63 4.80 -35.83
CA PHE A 174 -8.35 4.53 -35.19
C PHE A 174 -7.13 4.77 -36.10
N SER A 175 -7.20 4.36 -37.37
CA SER A 175 -6.08 4.49 -38.33
C SER A 175 -5.71 5.93 -38.68
N THR A 176 -6.58 6.91 -38.41
CA THR A 176 -6.32 8.34 -38.68
C THR A 176 -5.84 9.11 -37.45
N LEU A 177 -5.84 8.48 -36.26
CA LEU A 177 -5.40 9.10 -35.02
C LEU A 177 -3.87 9.31 -35.01
N PRO A 178 -3.34 10.25 -34.20
CA PRO A 178 -1.90 10.38 -33.97
C PRO A 178 -1.28 9.07 -33.47
N ALA A 179 -0.03 8.79 -33.85
CA ALA A 179 0.66 7.54 -33.52
C ALA A 179 0.68 7.22 -32.01
N ASP A 180 0.94 8.22 -31.17
CA ASP A 180 0.93 8.06 -29.71
C ASP A 180 -0.45 7.69 -29.18
N ARG A 181 -1.50 8.27 -29.77
CA ARG A 181 -2.89 7.97 -29.40
C ARG A 181 -3.30 6.57 -29.85
N GLN A 182 -2.88 6.15 -31.06
CA GLN A 182 -3.06 4.78 -31.53
C GLN A 182 -2.39 3.78 -30.60
N LYS A 183 -1.12 4.02 -30.24
CA LYS A 183 -0.37 3.17 -29.31
C LYS A 183 -1.06 3.06 -27.96
N GLN A 184 -1.51 4.19 -27.40
CA GLN A 184 -2.20 4.24 -26.13
C GLN A 184 -3.52 3.46 -26.15
N LEU A 185 -4.42 3.73 -27.11
CA LEU A 185 -5.71 3.06 -27.20
C LEU A 185 -5.56 1.56 -27.49
N LYS A 186 -4.63 1.18 -28.37
CA LYS A 186 -4.31 -0.23 -28.63
C LYS A 186 -3.85 -0.93 -27.35
N GLY A 187 -2.91 -0.31 -26.61
CA GLY A 187 -2.41 -0.83 -25.34
C GLY A 187 -3.54 -1.01 -24.32
N TRP A 188 -4.38 0.00 -24.14
CA TRP A 188 -5.48 -0.09 -23.17
C TRP A 188 -6.56 -1.10 -23.52
N VAL A 189 -6.90 -1.27 -24.80
CA VAL A 189 -7.84 -2.34 -25.21
C VAL A 189 -7.21 -3.72 -24.98
N TRP A 190 -5.90 -3.86 -25.21
CA TRP A 190 -5.16 -5.08 -24.89
C TRP A 190 -5.14 -5.35 -23.39
N ASP A 191 -4.88 -4.35 -22.55
CA ASP A 191 -4.86 -4.48 -21.09
C ASP A 191 -6.22 -4.95 -20.57
N VAL A 192 -7.33 -4.38 -21.06
CA VAL A 192 -8.69 -4.82 -20.68
C VAL A 192 -8.92 -6.29 -21.05
N CYS A 193 -8.44 -6.73 -22.20
CA CYS A 193 -8.47 -8.16 -22.55
C CYS A 193 -7.62 -8.98 -21.56
N PHE A 194 -6.41 -8.54 -21.26
CA PHE A 194 -5.47 -9.26 -20.40
C PHE A 194 -5.99 -9.38 -18.96
N ASN A 195 -6.59 -8.32 -18.42
CA ASN A 195 -7.26 -8.31 -17.12
C ASN A 195 -8.40 -9.35 -17.03
N SER A 196 -9.04 -9.69 -18.15
CA SER A 196 -10.12 -10.69 -18.23
C SER A 196 -9.59 -12.09 -18.52
N ALA A 197 -8.90 -12.26 -19.65
CA ALA A 197 -8.50 -13.55 -20.20
C ALA A 197 -7.26 -14.15 -19.52
N LYS A 198 -6.41 -13.32 -18.89
CA LYS A 198 -5.17 -13.71 -18.18
C LYS A 198 -4.08 -14.34 -19.06
N TYR A 199 -4.17 -14.22 -20.38
CA TYR A 199 -3.17 -14.74 -21.32
C TYR A 199 -2.87 -13.70 -22.40
N GLU A 200 -1.58 -13.47 -22.68
CA GLU A 200 -1.12 -12.46 -23.64
C GLU A 200 -1.48 -12.84 -25.09
N THR A 201 -1.14 -14.07 -25.51
CA THR A 201 -1.29 -14.51 -26.91
C THR A 201 -2.73 -14.40 -27.46
N PRO A 202 -3.78 -14.81 -26.72
CA PRO A 202 -5.16 -14.61 -27.15
C PRO A 202 -5.53 -13.13 -27.28
N CYS A 203 -5.03 -12.27 -26.38
CA CYS A 203 -5.30 -10.83 -26.42
C CYS A 203 -4.59 -10.14 -27.59
N ASP A 204 -3.32 -10.49 -27.85
CA ASP A 204 -2.61 -10.05 -29.06
C ASP A 204 -3.37 -10.42 -30.32
N SER A 205 -3.82 -11.67 -30.40
CA SER A 205 -4.57 -12.18 -31.55
C SER A 205 -5.90 -11.46 -31.74
N ALA A 206 -6.63 -11.20 -30.65
CA ALA A 206 -7.90 -10.49 -30.68
C ALA A 206 -7.73 -9.03 -31.11
N VAL A 207 -6.80 -8.30 -30.49
CA VAL A 207 -6.55 -6.88 -30.79
C VAL A 207 -6.01 -6.71 -32.21
N ASN A 208 -5.04 -7.52 -32.64
CA ASN A 208 -4.47 -7.40 -33.99
C ASN A 208 -5.48 -7.78 -35.08
N ARG A 209 -6.41 -8.69 -34.81
CA ARG A 209 -7.54 -8.97 -35.72
C ARG A 209 -8.49 -7.77 -35.79
N ALA A 210 -8.90 -7.24 -34.65
CA ALA A 210 -9.81 -6.11 -34.58
C ALA A 210 -9.25 -4.82 -35.22
N LEU A 211 -7.93 -4.64 -35.22
CA LEU A 211 -7.27 -3.57 -35.98
C LEU A 211 -7.48 -3.68 -37.50
N ARG A 212 -7.46 -4.90 -38.05
CA ARG A 212 -7.71 -5.12 -39.49
C ARG A 212 -9.18 -4.99 -39.84
N ASP A 213 -10.05 -5.40 -38.93
CA ASP A 213 -11.49 -5.47 -39.13
C ASP A 213 -12.22 -4.17 -38.70
N ASN A 214 -11.47 -3.16 -38.22
CA ASN A 214 -12.00 -1.92 -37.62
C ASN A 214 -13.01 -2.15 -36.49
N SER A 215 -12.74 -3.13 -35.61
CA SER A 215 -13.65 -3.62 -34.57
C SER A 215 -13.04 -3.59 -33.16
N LEU A 216 -12.09 -2.68 -32.90
CA LEU A 216 -11.43 -2.57 -31.58
C LEU A 216 -12.42 -2.34 -30.43
N PHE A 217 -13.50 -1.59 -30.67
CA PHE A 217 -14.54 -1.37 -29.66
C PHE A 217 -15.22 -2.68 -29.26
N ASP A 218 -15.43 -3.61 -30.19
CA ASP A 218 -16.05 -4.90 -29.90
C ASP A 218 -15.15 -5.75 -28.99
N VAL A 219 -13.83 -5.67 -29.15
CA VAL A 219 -12.87 -6.31 -28.25
C VAL A 219 -12.98 -5.72 -26.84
N PHE A 220 -12.99 -4.40 -26.70
CA PHE A 220 -13.21 -3.75 -25.40
C PHE A 220 -14.52 -4.20 -24.76
N LYS A 221 -15.65 -4.13 -25.48
CA LYS A 221 -16.97 -4.54 -24.98
C LYS A 221 -17.02 -6.01 -24.56
N ARG A 222 -16.33 -6.89 -25.28
CA ARG A 222 -16.26 -8.32 -24.97
C ARG A 222 -15.60 -8.59 -23.61
N TYR A 223 -14.53 -7.86 -23.28
CA TYR A 223 -13.71 -8.17 -22.11
C TYR A 223 -13.96 -7.25 -20.90
N GLN A 224 -14.55 -6.07 -21.09
CA GLN A 224 -14.73 -5.06 -20.02
C GLN A 224 -15.48 -5.59 -18.80
N THR A 225 -16.48 -6.46 -18.97
CA THR A 225 -17.33 -6.92 -17.84
C THR A 225 -16.54 -7.82 -16.90
N ASP A 226 -15.76 -8.75 -17.46
CA ASP A 226 -14.93 -9.64 -16.67
C ASP A 226 -13.72 -8.91 -16.07
N ALA A 227 -13.14 -7.94 -16.80
CA ALA A 227 -12.10 -7.07 -16.26
C ALA A 227 -12.63 -6.26 -15.06
N ALA A 228 -13.80 -5.63 -15.19
CA ALA A 228 -14.46 -4.92 -14.10
C ALA A 228 -14.77 -5.85 -12.91
N LYS A 229 -15.26 -7.07 -13.16
CA LYS A 229 -15.47 -8.06 -12.11
C LYS A 229 -14.17 -8.42 -11.39
N ASN A 230 -13.05 -8.52 -12.09
CA ASN A 230 -11.75 -8.80 -11.47
C ASN A 230 -11.23 -7.60 -10.66
N TYR A 231 -11.51 -6.37 -11.10
CA TYR A 231 -11.23 -5.15 -10.34
C TYR A 231 -12.04 -5.09 -9.04
N GLU A 232 -13.33 -5.43 -9.09
CA GLU A 232 -14.22 -5.38 -7.91
C GLU A 232 -13.78 -6.33 -6.77
N LYS A 233 -13.11 -7.44 -7.09
CA LYS A 233 -12.60 -8.40 -6.07
C LYS A 233 -11.64 -7.78 -5.07
N PHE A 234 -10.96 -6.69 -5.41
CA PHE A 234 -10.06 -5.98 -4.50
C PHE A 234 -10.81 -5.25 -3.38
N PHE A 235 -12.13 -5.11 -3.48
CA PHE A 235 -12.95 -4.43 -2.50
C PHE A 235 -13.87 -5.37 -1.72
N GLU A 236 -13.82 -6.67 -2.02
CA GLU A 236 -14.69 -7.69 -1.45
C GLU A 236 -14.04 -8.34 -0.21
N VAL A 237 -14.83 -8.68 0.81
CA VAL A 237 -14.34 -9.52 1.91
C VAL A 237 -14.20 -10.95 1.39
N THR A 238 -12.97 -11.44 1.27
CA THR A 238 -12.67 -12.72 0.62
C THR A 238 -12.63 -13.89 1.59
N VAL A 239 -12.30 -13.63 2.86
CA VAL A 239 -12.19 -14.64 3.91
C VAL A 239 -12.91 -14.14 5.17
N PRO A 240 -14.26 -14.20 5.21
CA PRO A 240 -15.01 -13.73 6.36
C PRO A 240 -14.76 -14.61 7.58
N ARG A 241 -14.58 -13.97 8.73
CA ARG A 241 -14.38 -14.63 10.02
C ARG A 241 -15.68 -15.22 10.56
N LYS A 242 -15.61 -16.38 11.21
CA LYS A 242 -16.79 -17.06 11.79
C LYS A 242 -17.11 -16.61 13.23
N ASP A 243 -16.17 -15.94 13.88
CA ASP A 243 -16.27 -15.50 15.28
C ASP A 243 -16.75 -14.05 15.43
N VAL A 244 -16.97 -13.32 14.32
CA VAL A 244 -17.63 -12.00 14.31
C VAL A 244 -19.14 -12.19 14.42
N LYS A 245 -19.78 -11.45 15.33
CA LYS A 245 -21.22 -11.58 15.61
C LYS A 245 -21.93 -10.23 15.54
N ALA A 246 -23.16 -10.23 15.05
CA ALA A 246 -24.04 -9.08 15.16
C ALA A 246 -24.69 -9.02 16.55
N VAL A 247 -24.58 -7.87 17.22
CA VAL A 247 -25.18 -7.62 18.54
C VAL A 247 -25.73 -6.20 18.59
N GLY A 248 -27.06 -6.08 18.61
CA GLY A 248 -27.74 -4.79 18.80
C GLY A 248 -27.38 -3.73 17.75
N GLY A 249 -27.26 -4.12 16.47
CA GLY A 249 -26.86 -3.22 15.37
C GLY A 249 -25.36 -2.95 15.28
N ASN A 250 -24.55 -3.58 16.11
CA ASN A 250 -23.08 -3.53 16.06
C ASN A 250 -22.52 -4.88 15.64
N LEU A 251 -21.26 -4.88 15.21
CA LEU A 251 -20.46 -6.10 15.08
C LEU A 251 -19.58 -6.23 16.31
N GLU A 252 -19.53 -7.41 16.91
CA GLU A 252 -18.60 -7.76 17.98
C GLU A 252 -17.58 -8.74 17.46
N MET A 253 -16.30 -8.45 17.68
CA MET A 253 -15.20 -9.34 17.34
C MET A 253 -14.37 -9.66 18.59
N PRO A 254 -14.19 -10.94 18.94
CA PRO A 254 -13.26 -11.36 19.97
C PRO A 254 -11.81 -10.99 19.58
N PHE A 255 -11.08 -10.40 20.52
CA PHE A 255 -9.66 -10.03 20.35
C PHE A 255 -8.88 -10.37 21.61
N LYS A 256 -7.69 -10.95 21.47
CA LYS A 256 -6.88 -11.39 22.60
C LYS A 256 -6.15 -10.19 23.19
N PRO A 257 -6.27 -9.94 24.51
CA PRO A 257 -5.56 -8.83 25.14
C PRO A 257 -4.04 -9.07 25.11
N SER A 258 -3.30 -7.99 24.85
CA SER A 258 -1.88 -7.88 25.13
C SER A 258 -1.64 -7.89 26.65
N GLN A 259 -0.43 -8.30 27.05
CA GLN A 259 0.03 -8.20 28.44
C GLN A 259 0.19 -6.73 28.90
N ILE A 260 0.20 -5.78 27.97
CA ILE A 260 0.36 -4.35 28.24
C ILE A 260 -0.99 -3.65 28.04
N GLU A 261 -1.61 -3.21 29.13
CA GLU A 261 -2.95 -2.62 29.11
C GLU A 261 -3.07 -1.37 28.22
N ALA A 262 -2.01 -0.55 28.18
CA ALA A 262 -1.97 0.62 27.30
C ALA A 262 -2.14 0.24 25.82
N ILE A 263 -1.64 -0.92 25.40
CA ILE A 263 -1.82 -1.43 24.03
C ILE A 263 -3.28 -1.84 23.80
N ASN A 264 -3.91 -2.49 24.77
CA ASN A 264 -5.32 -2.90 24.67
C ASN A 264 -6.24 -1.69 24.47
N GLN A 265 -6.09 -0.67 25.33
CA GLN A 265 -6.87 0.55 25.25
C GLN A 265 -6.63 1.30 23.94
N PHE A 266 -5.37 1.38 23.51
CA PHE A 266 -5.00 2.00 22.25
C PHE A 266 -5.64 1.28 21.06
N VAL A 267 -5.47 -0.04 20.93
CA VAL A 267 -6.01 -0.83 19.80
C VAL A 267 -7.52 -0.73 19.76
N LYS A 268 -8.19 -0.91 20.90
CA LYS A 268 -9.65 -0.79 20.99
C LYS A 268 -10.14 0.57 20.54
N LYS A 269 -9.61 1.65 21.11
CA LYS A 269 -10.00 3.00 20.72
C LYS A 269 -9.73 3.24 19.24
N ASN A 270 -8.52 2.93 18.77
CA ASN A 270 -8.07 3.23 17.43
C ASN A 270 -8.86 2.48 16.34
N VAL A 271 -9.20 1.21 16.58
CA VAL A 271 -10.00 0.40 15.65
C VAL A 271 -11.48 0.78 15.72
N GLU A 272 -12.07 0.86 16.91
CA GLU A 272 -13.51 1.19 17.05
C GLU A 272 -13.82 2.62 16.58
N ASP A 273 -12.88 3.56 16.68
CA ASP A 273 -13.06 4.93 16.17
C ASP A 273 -13.06 5.01 14.64
N GLU A 274 -12.33 4.13 13.96
CA GLU A 274 -12.28 4.08 12.50
C GLU A 274 -13.47 3.28 11.95
N TRP A 275 -13.71 2.09 12.50
CA TRP A 275 -14.71 1.13 12.01
C TRP A 275 -16.10 1.41 12.61
N LYS A 276 -16.61 2.64 12.43
CA LYS A 276 -17.93 3.08 12.88
C LYS A 276 -18.75 3.71 11.76
N TRP A 277 -20.06 3.63 11.87
CA TRP A 277 -21.04 4.21 10.95
C TRP A 277 -22.20 4.84 11.73
N PRO A 278 -23.12 5.60 11.08
CA PRO A 278 -24.14 6.36 11.81
C PRO A 278 -25.05 5.55 12.74
N THR A 279 -25.26 4.26 12.45
CA THR A 279 -26.20 3.39 13.18
C THR A 279 -25.54 2.24 13.93
N GLY A 280 -24.20 2.17 13.97
CA GLY A 280 -23.48 1.08 14.60
C GLY A 280 -21.98 1.20 14.47
N LYS A 281 -21.26 0.23 15.03
CA LYS A 281 -19.81 0.14 14.92
C LYS A 281 -19.34 -1.30 15.06
N LEU A 282 -18.07 -1.51 14.77
CA LEU A 282 -17.32 -2.66 15.27
C LEU A 282 -16.92 -2.42 16.73
N ASN A 283 -17.10 -3.43 17.57
CA ASN A 283 -16.66 -3.48 18.96
C ASN A 283 -15.61 -4.57 19.14
N LEU A 284 -14.48 -4.24 19.77
CA LEU A 284 -13.50 -5.23 20.19
C LEU A 284 -13.88 -5.77 21.57
N ASN A 285 -14.13 -7.08 21.64
CA ASN A 285 -14.35 -7.77 22.90
C ASN A 285 -13.05 -8.46 23.33
N PHE A 286 -12.40 -7.96 24.39
CA PHE A 286 -11.16 -8.54 24.86
C PHE A 286 -11.42 -9.86 25.61
N ASP A 287 -11.02 -10.97 25.00
CA ASP A 287 -11.20 -12.32 25.52
C ASP A 287 -9.87 -13.07 25.42
N SER A 288 -9.40 -13.62 26.54
CA SER A 288 -8.16 -14.40 26.61
C SER A 288 -8.13 -15.64 25.69
N SER A 289 -9.31 -16.14 25.30
CA SER A 289 -9.50 -17.28 24.40
C SER A 289 -9.59 -16.90 22.92
N ALA A 290 -9.65 -15.60 22.60
CA ALA A 290 -9.71 -15.13 21.22
C ALA A 290 -8.44 -15.49 20.44
N LEU A 291 -8.61 -15.68 19.13
CA LEU A 291 -7.51 -15.99 18.22
C LEU A 291 -6.82 -14.71 17.71
N ALA A 292 -7.62 -13.71 17.33
CA ALA A 292 -7.12 -12.45 16.80
C ALA A 292 -6.28 -11.71 17.85
N ASN A 293 -5.08 -11.26 17.51
CA ASN A 293 -4.15 -10.63 18.44
C ASN A 293 -3.17 -9.69 17.71
N ILE A 294 -2.45 -8.87 18.49
CA ILE A 294 -1.40 -7.99 18.00
C ILE A 294 -0.05 -8.33 18.65
N ARG A 295 1.02 -8.31 17.84
CA ARG A 295 2.39 -8.56 18.28
C ARG A 295 3.33 -7.48 17.73
N PHE A 296 4.26 -7.03 18.57
CA PHE A 296 5.32 -6.09 18.18
C PHE A 296 6.65 -6.82 17.99
N VAL A 297 7.32 -6.60 16.87
CA VAL A 297 8.60 -7.22 16.50
C VAL A 297 9.54 -6.15 15.95
N PRO A 298 10.77 -5.98 16.47
CA PRO A 298 11.69 -4.97 15.96
C PRO A 298 12.05 -5.17 14.49
N GLY A 299 12.01 -4.10 13.69
CA GLY A 299 12.50 -4.09 12.31
C GLY A 299 11.64 -4.90 11.32
N THR A 300 10.38 -5.17 11.66
CA THR A 300 9.42 -5.80 10.74
C THR A 300 8.64 -4.73 9.97
N VAL A 301 8.16 -5.07 8.78
CA VAL A 301 7.03 -4.35 8.17
C VAL A 301 5.74 -4.85 8.80
N ALA A 302 4.72 -4.00 8.92
CA ALA A 302 3.43 -4.45 9.41
C ALA A 302 2.77 -5.44 8.44
N TYR A 303 2.09 -6.45 8.99
CA TYR A 303 1.33 -7.42 8.21
C TYR A 303 0.34 -8.21 9.09
N VAL A 304 -0.69 -8.78 8.48
CA VAL A 304 -1.45 -9.92 9.02
C VAL A 304 -0.92 -11.21 8.40
N ASP A 305 -0.87 -12.29 9.19
CA ASP A 305 -0.36 -13.59 8.78
C ASP A 305 -1.02 -14.14 7.49
N GLU A 306 -2.28 -13.78 7.25
CA GLU A 306 -2.97 -13.90 5.96
C GLU A 306 -4.27 -13.06 5.99
N VAL A 307 -4.95 -12.90 4.85
CA VAL A 307 -6.29 -12.28 4.83
C VAL A 307 -7.28 -13.19 5.56
N GLY A 308 -8.02 -12.64 6.53
CA GLY A 308 -8.82 -13.41 7.49
C GLY A 308 -7.99 -14.06 8.62
N GLY A 309 -6.69 -13.80 8.65
CA GLY A 309 -5.73 -14.30 9.64
C GLY A 309 -5.96 -13.74 11.04
N ASN A 310 -5.10 -14.14 11.97
CA ASN A 310 -5.28 -13.88 13.39
C ASN A 310 -4.23 -12.96 14.01
N GLN A 311 -3.04 -12.78 13.41
CA GLN A 311 -1.97 -12.04 14.06
C GLN A 311 -1.59 -10.80 13.26
N ILE A 312 -1.94 -9.63 13.80
CA ILE A 312 -1.37 -8.35 13.36
C ILE A 312 0.05 -8.27 13.92
N THR A 313 1.04 -8.14 13.05
CA THR A 313 2.43 -7.92 13.43
C THR A 313 2.79 -6.46 13.12
N MET A 314 3.37 -5.77 14.09
CA MET A 314 3.77 -4.35 14.00
C MET A 314 5.26 -4.19 14.35
N ASP A 315 5.91 -3.14 13.84
CA ASP A 315 7.25 -2.78 14.30
C ASP A 315 7.21 -2.26 15.73
N SER A 316 8.04 -2.82 16.61
CA SER A 316 8.17 -2.34 17.98
C SER A 316 8.93 -1.00 18.09
N GLN A 317 9.62 -0.57 17.04
CA GLN A 317 10.40 0.68 17.04
C GLN A 317 9.56 1.91 16.69
N ILE A 318 8.36 1.72 16.09
CA ILE A 318 7.48 2.82 15.71
C ILE A 318 6.56 3.15 16.88
N SER A 319 6.43 4.45 17.18
CA SER A 319 5.52 4.92 18.22
C SER A 319 4.06 4.63 17.86
N LEU A 320 3.28 4.11 18.82
CA LEU A 320 1.83 3.97 18.66
C LEU A 320 1.12 5.32 18.49
N ASP A 321 1.71 6.41 19.01
CA ASP A 321 1.16 7.75 18.86
C ASP A 321 1.34 8.30 17.43
N ALA A 322 2.24 7.69 16.63
CA ALA A 322 2.43 8.10 15.24
C ALA A 322 1.17 7.84 14.42
N TRP A 323 0.78 8.82 13.61
CA TRP A 323 -0.38 8.69 12.73
C TRP A 323 -0.26 7.47 11.81
N ASP A 324 0.94 7.21 11.27
CA ASP A 324 1.15 6.06 10.40
C ASP A 324 0.94 4.72 11.12
N SER A 325 1.33 4.59 12.40
CA SER A 325 1.02 3.40 13.21
C SER A 325 -0.49 3.23 13.43
N GLN A 326 -1.18 4.33 13.71
CA GLN A 326 -2.63 4.31 13.92
C GLN A 326 -3.36 3.85 12.67
N TRP A 327 -3.03 4.45 11.52
CA TRP A 327 -3.58 4.05 10.23
C TRP A 327 -3.25 2.58 9.93
N THR A 328 -1.99 2.19 10.09
CA THR A 328 -1.53 0.82 9.81
C THR A 328 -2.33 -0.20 10.61
N ILE A 329 -2.51 0.01 11.92
CA ILE A 329 -3.31 -0.91 12.74
C ILE A 329 -4.77 -0.99 12.27
N ARG A 330 -5.37 0.12 11.83
CA ARG A 330 -6.75 0.12 11.29
C ARG A 330 -6.84 -0.66 9.98
N HIS A 331 -5.84 -0.50 9.12
CA HIS A 331 -5.72 -1.19 7.83
C HIS A 331 -5.48 -2.70 8.02
N GLU A 332 -4.47 -3.08 8.82
CA GLU A 332 -4.20 -4.48 9.16
C GLU A 332 -5.41 -5.14 9.83
N TYR A 333 -6.16 -4.40 10.66
CA TYR A 333 -7.40 -4.90 11.22
C TYR A 333 -8.45 -5.21 10.13
N GLY A 334 -8.50 -4.43 9.05
CA GLY A 334 -9.31 -4.75 7.87
C GLY A 334 -8.94 -6.10 7.23
N HIS A 335 -7.65 -6.43 7.17
CA HIS A 335 -7.21 -7.76 6.73
C HIS A 335 -7.64 -8.88 7.67
N VAL A 336 -7.61 -8.64 8.99
CA VAL A 336 -8.18 -9.58 9.97
C VAL A 336 -9.68 -9.81 9.68
N LEU A 337 -10.43 -8.77 9.31
CA LEU A 337 -11.84 -8.86 8.89
C LEU A 337 -12.04 -9.51 7.51
N GLY A 338 -10.98 -9.85 6.79
CA GLY A 338 -11.03 -10.55 5.50
C GLY A 338 -11.00 -9.65 4.27
N PHE A 339 -10.77 -8.34 4.42
CA PHE A 339 -10.51 -7.46 3.27
C PHE A 339 -9.11 -7.71 2.69
N PRO A 340 -8.96 -7.82 1.36
CA PRO A 340 -7.65 -7.75 0.72
C PRO A 340 -7.15 -6.29 0.67
N ASP A 341 -5.89 -6.12 0.32
CA ASP A 341 -5.36 -4.84 -0.16
C ASP A 341 -6.10 -4.41 -1.45
N CYS A 342 -6.37 -3.11 -1.62
CA CYS A 342 -6.95 -2.55 -2.86
C CYS A 342 -6.03 -1.57 -3.60
N TYR A 343 -4.73 -1.81 -3.48
CA TYR A 343 -3.71 -1.31 -4.39
C TYR A 343 -3.07 -2.50 -5.10
N ILE A 344 -2.28 -2.21 -6.13
CA ILE A 344 -1.48 -3.24 -6.80
C ILE A 344 -0.03 -2.85 -6.83
N GLU A 345 0.77 -3.88 -7.07
CA GLU A 345 2.17 -3.73 -7.36
C GLU A 345 2.62 -4.84 -8.28
N PHE A 346 3.33 -4.46 -9.34
CA PHE A 346 3.81 -5.40 -10.34
C PHE A 346 5.13 -4.91 -10.93
N TRP A 347 5.86 -5.83 -11.55
CA TRP A 347 7.08 -5.50 -12.27
C TRP A 347 6.74 -5.20 -13.74
N ASP A 348 7.14 -4.02 -14.22
CA ASP A 348 7.03 -3.66 -15.63
C ASP A 348 8.38 -3.87 -16.33
N ASP A 349 8.45 -4.82 -17.28
CA ASP A 349 9.67 -5.13 -18.01
C ASP A 349 10.13 -4.02 -18.98
N THR A 350 9.21 -3.14 -19.40
CA THR A 350 9.55 -1.99 -20.26
C THR A 350 10.22 -0.89 -19.44
N GLU A 351 9.68 -0.60 -18.25
CA GLU A 351 10.25 0.40 -17.34
C GLU A 351 11.42 -0.16 -16.51
N GLN A 352 11.56 -1.49 -16.45
CA GLN A 352 12.47 -2.20 -15.54
C GLN A 352 12.31 -1.70 -14.10
N ALA A 353 11.07 -1.54 -13.67
CA ALA A 353 10.71 -1.00 -12.37
C ALA A 353 9.47 -1.67 -11.80
N PHE A 354 9.37 -1.66 -10.48
CA PHE A 354 8.08 -1.88 -9.84
C PHE A 354 7.20 -0.66 -10.05
N VAL A 355 5.95 -0.92 -10.41
CA VAL A 355 4.88 0.06 -10.56
C VAL A 355 3.85 -0.24 -9.48
N SER A 356 3.53 0.74 -8.65
CA SER A 356 2.54 0.62 -7.58
C SER A 356 1.56 1.77 -7.62
N TYR A 357 0.28 1.49 -7.40
CA TYR A 357 -0.76 2.50 -7.26
C TYR A 357 -2.01 1.94 -6.58
N GLN A 358 -2.85 2.87 -6.12
CA GLN A 358 -4.03 2.62 -5.30
C GLN A 358 -5.29 2.83 -6.14
N PHE A 359 -6.27 1.94 -5.99
CA PHE A 359 -7.48 2.01 -6.81
C PHE A 359 -8.45 3.11 -6.36
N ASP A 360 -8.58 3.31 -5.05
CA ASP A 360 -9.46 4.29 -4.42
C ASP A 360 -8.71 5.01 -3.29
N LEU A 361 -8.43 6.30 -3.48
CA LEU A 361 -7.61 7.07 -2.53
C LEU A 361 -8.31 7.34 -1.20
N ASP A 362 -9.64 7.21 -1.17
CA ASP A 362 -10.48 7.49 0.00
C ASP A 362 -10.79 6.21 0.80
N ASN A 363 -10.36 5.04 0.32
CA ASN A 363 -10.61 3.75 0.96
C ASN A 363 -9.48 3.33 1.89
N LEU A 364 -9.82 2.97 3.13
CA LEU A 364 -8.87 2.51 4.16
C LEU A 364 -7.97 1.35 3.69
N MET A 365 -8.50 0.46 2.85
CA MET A 365 -7.79 -0.74 2.39
C MET A 365 -6.91 -0.48 1.16
N CYS A 366 -6.96 0.74 0.60
CA CYS A 366 -6.23 1.11 -0.60
C CYS A 366 -5.13 2.13 -0.32
N SER A 367 -5.36 3.01 0.66
CA SER A 367 -4.64 4.28 0.76
C SER A 367 -4.44 4.74 2.19
N ARG A 368 -3.21 5.14 2.51
CA ARG A 368 -2.85 5.90 3.72
C ARG A 368 -3.61 7.22 3.90
N ALA A 369 -4.13 7.79 2.82
CA ALA A 369 -5.02 8.95 2.90
C ALA A 369 -6.49 8.55 3.11
N GLY A 370 -6.82 7.28 2.85
CA GLY A 370 -8.16 6.72 2.93
C GLY A 370 -8.62 6.44 4.35
N LYS A 371 -9.94 6.26 4.47
CA LYS A 371 -10.65 5.98 5.72
C LYS A 371 -11.72 4.93 5.51
N PHE A 372 -12.26 4.41 6.60
CA PHE A 372 -13.46 3.59 6.53
C PHE A 372 -14.60 4.40 5.91
N ASN A 373 -15.10 3.93 4.77
CA ASN A 373 -16.11 4.63 3.98
C ASN A 373 -17.34 3.74 3.69
N GLU A 374 -18.31 4.26 2.93
CA GLU A 374 -19.56 3.53 2.65
C GLU A 374 -19.32 2.22 1.88
N ARG A 375 -18.27 2.14 1.05
CA ARG A 375 -17.92 0.90 0.35
C ARG A 375 -17.39 -0.14 1.32
N ASN A 376 -16.47 0.23 2.22
CA ASN A 376 -16.00 -0.69 3.27
C ASN A 376 -17.16 -1.19 4.13
N LYS A 377 -18.05 -0.28 4.56
CA LYS A 377 -19.24 -0.63 5.33
C LYS A 377 -20.17 -1.57 4.58
N SER A 378 -20.51 -1.25 3.34
CA SER A 378 -21.43 -2.07 2.53
C SER A 378 -20.92 -3.50 2.41
N GLU A 379 -19.62 -3.66 2.14
CA GLU A 379 -19.04 -4.99 2.03
C GLU A 379 -18.90 -5.69 3.37
N LEU A 380 -18.54 -4.96 4.43
CA LEU A 380 -18.46 -5.51 5.78
C LEU A 380 -19.83 -6.06 6.21
N LEU A 381 -20.92 -5.33 5.98
CA LEU A 381 -22.28 -5.75 6.36
C LEU A 381 -22.84 -6.86 5.46
N LYS A 382 -22.38 -6.96 4.21
CA LYS A 382 -22.68 -8.09 3.34
C LYS A 382 -21.99 -9.37 3.85
N ALA A 383 -20.75 -9.26 4.32
CA ALA A 383 -19.99 -10.37 4.88
C ALA A 383 -20.44 -10.79 6.29
N TYR A 384 -20.88 -9.81 7.09
CA TYR A 384 -21.33 -9.98 8.48
C TYR A 384 -22.72 -9.33 8.67
N PRO A 385 -23.81 -10.01 8.27
CA PRO A 385 -25.16 -9.45 8.36
C PRO A 385 -25.56 -9.16 9.81
N LEU A 386 -26.21 -8.00 10.02
CA LEU A 386 -26.69 -7.53 11.34
C LEU A 386 -27.98 -8.20 11.81
#